data_AF-A0A363T5D7-F1
#
_entry.id   AF-A0A363T5D7-F1
#
_cell.length_a   1.000
_cell.length_b   1.000
_cell.length_c   1.000
_cell.angle_alpha   90.00
_cell.angle_beta   90.00
_cell.angle_gamma   90.00
#
_symmetry.space_group_name_H-M   'P 1'
#
loop_
_entity.id
_entity.type
_entity.pdbx_description
1 polymer ?
#
loop_
_entity_poly.entity_id
_entity_poly.type
_entity_poly.pdbx_seq_one_letter_code
_entity_poly.pdbx_strand_id
1 'polypeptide(L)'
;MIFNLPAPASFNLPAVIRSHGWYQMSPFGETAEHGLAYVIRLGTGKVLHFTVHAESVGLRVDTSAPLEAGEQAELSSAISWMLALEQDLQEFYLLAGAEPKLTKMVERKAGRVLRSPALFEDVIRTILTTNTLWKHTLRMCRELTMRYGEPSPDDLSQRTFPNPERLASVTIAELTELCRMGYRAPYVAELSQRVATGELDLEAYKTSPLPTPELRKQLMGIKGVGGYAAANLLMLLGRYDYVPVDSWALKVVGNEFYGGEKVTPAQVLATFEKWGKWQGLVYFFWDWSPAP
;
A
#
# COMPACT_ATOMS: atom_id res chain seq x y z
N MET A 1 -19.20 -15.97 6.61
CA MET A 1 -19.84 -15.28 7.77
C MET A 1 -19.96 -13.80 7.42
N ILE A 2 -20.93 -13.08 7.97
CA ILE A 2 -21.10 -11.64 7.74
C ILE A 2 -20.94 -10.90 9.06
N PHE A 3 -20.17 -9.81 9.08
CA PHE A 3 -20.10 -8.89 10.21
C PHE A 3 -19.88 -7.46 9.72
N ASN A 4 -20.12 -6.48 10.60
CA ASN A 4 -19.98 -5.06 10.27
C ASN A 4 -18.75 -4.44 10.95
N LEU A 5 -18.12 -3.49 10.27
CA LEU A 5 -17.07 -2.64 10.81
C LEU A 5 -17.49 -1.16 10.78
N PRO A 6 -17.20 -0.38 11.83
CA PRO A 6 -17.43 1.05 11.79
C PRO A 6 -16.48 1.72 10.80
N ALA A 7 -16.95 2.76 10.12
CA ALA A 7 -16.11 3.63 9.30
C ALA A 7 -16.43 5.11 9.60
N PRO A 8 -15.45 6.02 9.54
CA PRO A 8 -15.70 7.45 9.68
C PRO A 8 -16.71 7.97 8.66
N ALA A 9 -17.50 8.99 9.00
CA ALA A 9 -18.45 9.61 8.07
C ALA A 9 -17.77 10.21 6.82
N SER A 10 -16.48 10.53 6.92
CA SER A 10 -15.63 10.98 5.82
C SER A 10 -15.02 9.82 5.01
N PHE A 11 -15.44 8.57 5.20
CA PHE A 11 -14.87 7.42 4.51
C PHE A 11 -15.56 7.19 3.16
N ASN A 12 -14.77 6.83 2.15
CA ASN A 12 -15.25 6.42 0.84
C ASN A 12 -14.45 5.21 0.36
N LEU A 13 -15.05 4.03 0.42
CA LEU A 13 -14.38 2.77 0.09
C LEU A 13 -13.81 2.75 -1.35
N PRO A 14 -14.60 3.04 -2.41
CA PRO A 14 -14.09 3.19 -3.77
C PRO A 14 -12.87 4.10 -3.91
N ALA A 15 -12.83 5.21 -3.16
CA ALA A 15 -11.74 6.17 -3.20
C ALA A 15 -10.44 5.61 -2.57
N VAL A 16 -10.55 4.81 -1.50
CA VAL A 16 -9.39 4.15 -0.88
C VAL A 16 -8.87 3.02 -1.76
N ILE A 17 -9.76 2.13 -2.25
CA ILE A 17 -9.39 1.00 -3.12
C ILE A 17 -8.59 1.49 -4.32
N ARG A 18 -9.05 2.58 -4.95
CA ARG A 18 -8.43 3.15 -6.16
C ARG A 18 -7.47 4.30 -5.89
N SER A 19 -6.99 4.43 -4.65
CA SER A 19 -5.98 5.43 -4.29
C SER A 19 -4.69 5.27 -5.11
N HIS A 20 -4.34 4.05 -5.50
CA HIS A 20 -3.20 3.69 -6.35
C HIS A 20 -3.35 2.25 -6.86
N GLY A 21 -2.32 1.71 -7.50
CA GLY A 21 -2.38 0.41 -8.18
C GLY A 21 -2.45 -0.85 -7.29
N TRP A 22 -2.36 -0.78 -5.96
CA TRP A 22 -2.29 -2.00 -5.12
C TRP A 22 -3.44 -2.97 -5.34
N TYR A 23 -4.66 -2.46 -5.52
CA TYR A 23 -5.86 -3.27 -5.73
C TYR A 23 -5.78 -4.15 -6.98
N GLN A 24 -4.88 -3.83 -7.93
CA GLN A 24 -4.65 -4.62 -9.15
C GLN A 24 -3.61 -5.73 -8.96
N MET A 25 -2.84 -5.73 -7.86
CA MET A 25 -1.81 -6.73 -7.63
C MET A 25 -2.31 -7.82 -6.67
N SER A 26 -2.17 -9.07 -7.09
CA SER A 26 -2.55 -10.24 -6.30
C SER A 26 -1.96 -10.19 -4.88
N PRO A 27 -2.74 -10.52 -3.84
CA PRO A 27 -4.04 -11.16 -3.92
C PRO A 27 -5.24 -10.21 -3.78
N PHE A 28 -5.04 -8.90 -3.98
CA PHE A 28 -6.19 -8.00 -4.07
C PHE A 28 -7.06 -8.34 -5.27
N GLY A 29 -8.36 -8.08 -5.09
CA GLY A 29 -9.35 -8.02 -6.14
C GLY A 29 -10.36 -6.90 -5.86
N GLU A 30 -11.19 -6.62 -6.86
CA GLU A 30 -12.32 -5.72 -6.74
C GLU A 30 -13.60 -6.50 -7.08
N THR A 31 -14.63 -6.37 -6.26
CA THR A 31 -15.92 -7.03 -6.51
C THR A 31 -16.72 -6.27 -7.58
N ALA A 32 -17.73 -6.92 -8.16
CA ALA A 32 -18.62 -6.28 -9.13
C ALA A 32 -19.36 -5.05 -8.54
N GLU A 33 -19.52 -4.99 -7.22
CA GLU A 33 -20.14 -3.89 -6.48
C GLU A 33 -19.14 -2.83 -6.01
N HIS A 34 -17.93 -2.80 -6.59
CA HIS A 34 -16.85 -1.89 -6.21
C HIS A 34 -16.35 -2.05 -4.77
N GLY A 35 -16.49 -3.25 -4.21
CA GLY A 35 -15.94 -3.65 -2.92
C GLY A 35 -14.50 -4.15 -3.05
N LEU A 36 -13.81 -4.23 -1.92
CA LEU A 36 -12.49 -4.83 -1.82
C LEU A 36 -12.63 -6.35 -1.70
N ALA A 37 -11.77 -7.10 -2.37
CA ALA A 37 -11.61 -8.55 -2.17
C ALA A 37 -10.14 -8.88 -1.85
N TYR A 38 -9.91 -9.86 -0.97
CA TYR A 38 -8.56 -10.27 -0.61
C TYR A 38 -8.55 -11.70 -0.01
N VAL A 39 -7.45 -12.44 -0.23
CA VAL A 39 -7.21 -13.76 0.39
C VAL A 39 -6.12 -13.63 1.46
N ILE A 40 -6.47 -13.91 2.71
CA ILE A 40 -5.59 -13.73 3.87
C ILE A 40 -5.36 -15.06 4.59
N ARG A 41 -4.19 -15.19 5.20
CA ARG A 41 -3.87 -16.21 6.21
C ARG A 41 -3.82 -15.56 7.57
N LEU A 42 -4.67 -16.00 8.49
CA LEU A 42 -4.70 -15.52 9.87
C LEU A 42 -3.59 -16.15 10.72
N GLY A 43 -3.35 -15.60 11.91
CA GLY A 43 -2.39 -16.11 12.88
C GLY A 43 -2.66 -17.56 13.31
N THR A 44 -3.92 -17.99 13.29
CA THR A 44 -4.32 -19.40 13.54
C THR A 44 -3.89 -20.36 12.43
N GLY A 45 -3.42 -19.85 11.30
CA GLY A 45 -3.14 -20.62 10.08
C GLY A 45 -4.37 -20.80 9.17
N LYS A 46 -5.55 -20.31 9.58
CA LYS A 46 -6.74 -20.33 8.72
C LYS A 46 -6.54 -19.41 7.52
N VAL A 47 -6.69 -19.97 6.31
CA VAL A 47 -6.75 -19.22 5.05
C VAL A 47 -8.21 -18.99 4.68
N LEU A 48 -8.57 -17.76 4.34
CA LEU A 48 -9.90 -17.45 3.84
C LEU A 48 -9.88 -16.30 2.84
N HIS A 49 -10.92 -16.26 2.01
CA HIS A 49 -11.25 -15.10 1.19
C HIS A 49 -12.26 -14.22 1.94
N PHE A 50 -12.10 -12.90 1.85
CA PHE A 50 -13.08 -11.96 2.35
C PHE A 50 -13.33 -10.83 1.34
N THR A 51 -14.54 -10.25 1.42
CA THR A 51 -14.88 -9.01 0.71
C THR A 51 -15.34 -7.94 1.69
N VAL A 52 -15.16 -6.68 1.31
CA VAL A 52 -15.59 -5.51 2.07
C VAL A 52 -16.44 -4.62 1.16
N HIS A 53 -17.64 -4.28 1.62
CA HIS A 53 -18.60 -3.45 0.89
C HIS A 53 -18.99 -2.25 1.75
N ALA A 54 -19.20 -1.10 1.12
CA ALA A 54 -19.70 0.08 1.80
C ALA A 54 -21.20 -0.07 2.07
N GLU A 55 -21.63 0.29 3.28
CA GLU A 55 -23.04 0.34 3.68
C GLU A 55 -23.43 1.77 4.05
N SER A 56 -24.74 1.99 4.27
CA SER A 56 -25.24 3.29 4.75
C SER A 56 -24.57 3.75 6.07
N VAL A 57 -24.17 2.79 6.91
CA VAL A 57 -23.42 3.00 8.15
C VAL A 57 -22.30 1.96 8.23
N GLY A 58 -21.06 2.39 8.04
CA GLY A 58 -19.88 1.53 8.15
C GLY A 58 -19.64 0.64 6.93
N LEU A 59 -19.11 -0.56 7.17
CA LEU A 59 -18.69 -1.53 6.16
C LEU A 59 -19.27 -2.90 6.49
N ARG A 60 -19.77 -3.60 5.47
CA ARG A 60 -20.09 -5.02 5.55
C ARG A 60 -18.87 -5.83 5.15
N VAL A 61 -18.52 -6.83 5.96
CA VAL A 61 -17.47 -7.80 5.67
C VAL A 61 -18.10 -9.17 5.49
N ASP A 62 -17.86 -9.77 4.33
CA ASP A 62 -18.31 -11.11 3.98
C ASP A 62 -17.09 -12.04 3.93
N THR A 63 -17.13 -13.16 4.63
CA THR A 63 -16.03 -14.14 4.69
C THR A 63 -16.46 -15.48 4.12
N SER A 64 -15.54 -16.16 3.44
CA SER A 64 -15.83 -17.47 2.84
C SER A 64 -15.93 -18.61 3.87
N ALA A 65 -15.32 -18.44 5.04
CA ALA A 65 -15.38 -19.39 6.16
C ALA A 65 -15.87 -18.71 7.47
N PRO A 66 -16.46 -19.46 8.41
CA PRO A 66 -16.76 -18.95 9.74
C PRO A 66 -15.49 -18.62 10.53
N LEU A 67 -15.57 -17.59 11.37
CA LEU A 67 -14.48 -17.11 12.20
C LEU A 67 -14.81 -17.28 13.68
N GLU A 68 -13.80 -17.66 14.44
CA GLU A 68 -13.83 -17.54 15.90
C GLU A 68 -13.67 -16.08 16.32
N ALA A 69 -14.00 -15.76 17.58
CA ALA A 69 -13.96 -14.38 18.06
C ALA A 69 -12.56 -13.72 17.91
N GLY A 70 -11.49 -14.48 18.16
CA GLY A 70 -10.11 -14.00 17.99
C GLY A 70 -9.75 -13.75 16.52
N GLU A 71 -10.17 -14.66 15.63
CA GLU A 71 -9.96 -14.55 14.19
C GLU A 71 -10.74 -13.37 13.58
N GLN A 72 -11.97 -13.14 14.04
CA GLN A 72 -12.77 -11.98 13.63
C GLN A 72 -12.11 -10.67 14.09
N ALA A 73 -11.58 -10.62 15.33
CA ALA A 73 -10.89 -9.43 15.84
C ALA A 73 -9.58 -9.14 15.07
N GLU A 74 -8.81 -10.19 14.75
CA GLU A 74 -7.62 -10.09 13.91
C GLU A 74 -7.97 -9.55 12.51
N LEU A 75 -8.96 -10.16 11.84
CA LEU A 75 -9.41 -9.72 10.52
C LEU A 75 -9.96 -8.28 10.54
N SER A 76 -10.72 -7.92 11.57
CA SER A 76 -11.23 -6.56 11.76
C SER A 76 -10.11 -5.53 11.86
N SER A 77 -9.05 -5.88 12.60
CA SER A 77 -7.87 -5.03 12.76
C SER A 77 -7.09 -4.91 11.45
N ALA A 78 -6.92 -6.02 10.71
CA ALA A 78 -6.29 -6.04 9.40
C ALA A 78 -7.05 -5.17 8.39
N ILE A 79 -8.39 -5.32 8.29
CA ILE A 79 -9.22 -4.51 7.39
C ILE A 79 -9.16 -3.02 7.76
N SER A 80 -9.21 -2.71 9.06
CA SER A 80 -9.10 -1.33 9.54
C SER A 80 -7.77 -0.69 9.14
N TRP A 81 -6.67 -1.44 9.28
CA TRP A 81 -5.34 -1.04 8.83
C TRP A 81 -5.29 -0.87 7.30
N MET A 82 -5.75 -1.87 6.53
CA MET A 82 -5.74 -1.86 5.06
C MET A 82 -6.46 -0.64 4.50
N LEU A 83 -7.58 -0.26 5.11
CA LEU A 83 -8.42 0.86 4.68
C LEU A 83 -8.06 2.19 5.37
N ALA A 84 -7.07 2.19 6.25
CA ALA A 84 -6.63 3.36 7.02
C ALA A 84 -7.78 4.05 7.79
N LEU A 85 -8.66 3.24 8.40
CA LEU A 85 -9.86 3.74 9.10
C LEU A 85 -9.53 4.58 10.33
N GLU A 86 -8.36 4.35 10.94
CA GLU A 86 -7.87 5.08 12.11
C GLU A 86 -7.42 6.51 11.80
N GLN A 87 -7.19 6.83 10.52
CA GLN A 87 -6.63 8.13 10.15
C GLN A 87 -7.64 9.26 10.29
N ASP A 88 -7.24 10.30 11.02
CA ASP A 88 -7.91 11.59 11.00
C ASP A 88 -7.31 12.48 9.90
N LEU A 89 -8.15 12.83 8.92
CA LEU A 89 -7.80 13.68 7.80
C LEU A 89 -8.45 15.07 7.89
N GLN A 90 -9.02 15.46 9.04
CA GLN A 90 -9.69 16.75 9.18
C GLN A 90 -8.76 17.92 8.86
N GLU A 91 -7.55 17.92 9.43
CA GLU A 91 -6.54 18.94 9.15
C GLU A 91 -6.13 18.95 7.68
N PHE A 92 -5.96 17.77 7.07
CA PHE A 92 -5.65 17.64 5.65
C PHE A 92 -6.77 18.19 4.77
N TYR A 93 -8.05 17.93 5.09
CA TYR A 93 -9.18 18.44 4.32
C TYR A 93 -9.34 19.96 4.43
N LEU A 94 -9.06 20.55 5.59
CA LEU A 94 -9.04 22.01 5.74
C LEU A 94 -7.99 22.64 4.83
N LEU A 95 -6.79 22.06 4.80
CA LEU A 95 -5.70 22.50 3.92
C LEU A 95 -6.03 22.26 2.44
N ALA A 96 -6.53 21.08 2.09
CA ALA A 96 -6.83 20.69 0.72
C ALA A 96 -8.01 21.48 0.13
N GLY A 97 -8.99 21.87 0.96
CA GLY A 97 -10.14 22.67 0.53
C GLY A 97 -9.78 24.09 0.08
N ALA A 98 -8.58 24.58 0.41
CA ALA A 98 -8.07 25.86 -0.06
C ALA A 98 -7.28 25.77 -1.38
N GLU A 99 -7.03 24.56 -1.90
CA GLU A 99 -6.23 24.31 -3.10
C GLU A 99 -7.13 23.80 -4.24
N PRO A 100 -7.37 24.60 -5.31
CA PRO A 100 -8.20 24.19 -6.43
C PRO A 100 -7.86 22.82 -7.01
N LYS A 101 -6.57 22.48 -7.09
CA LYS A 101 -6.07 21.19 -7.62
C LYS A 101 -6.39 19.98 -6.75
N LEU A 102 -6.91 20.17 -5.54
CA LEU A 102 -7.33 19.11 -4.62
C LEU A 102 -8.85 19.04 -4.41
N THR A 103 -9.64 19.97 -4.98
CA THR A 103 -11.09 20.06 -4.77
C THR A 103 -11.81 18.73 -5.06
N LYS A 104 -11.53 18.11 -6.21
CA LYS A 104 -12.15 16.82 -6.60
C LYS A 104 -11.84 15.70 -5.60
N MET A 105 -10.67 15.72 -4.99
CA MET A 105 -10.29 14.73 -3.98
C MET A 105 -11.13 14.92 -2.71
N VAL A 106 -11.29 16.17 -2.26
CA VAL A 106 -12.10 16.52 -1.08
C VAL A 106 -13.57 16.13 -1.30
N GLU A 107 -14.16 16.47 -2.45
CA GLU A 107 -15.53 16.10 -2.82
C GLU A 107 -15.77 14.59 -2.78
N ARG A 108 -14.77 13.81 -3.24
CA ARG A 108 -14.82 12.35 -3.24
C ARG A 108 -14.48 11.74 -1.88
N LYS A 109 -14.09 12.54 -0.90
CA LYS A 109 -13.57 12.08 0.40
C LYS A 109 -12.38 11.11 0.23
N ALA A 110 -11.52 11.37 -0.75
CA ALA A 110 -10.25 10.64 -0.92
C ALA A 110 -9.21 11.17 0.10
N GLY A 111 -7.98 10.62 0.11
CA GLY A 111 -6.93 11.01 1.07
C GLY A 111 -6.31 9.83 1.82
N ARG A 112 -7.08 8.76 2.01
CA ARG A 112 -6.58 7.47 2.53
C ARG A 112 -5.95 6.66 1.40
N VAL A 113 -4.85 5.99 1.72
CA VAL A 113 -4.11 5.13 0.79
C VAL A 113 -4.34 3.67 1.20
N LEU A 114 -4.72 2.82 0.26
CA LEU A 114 -4.90 1.38 0.50
C LEU A 114 -3.56 0.77 0.95
N ARG A 115 -3.60 -0.14 1.93
CA ARG A 115 -2.41 -0.83 2.44
C ARG A 115 -2.60 -2.33 2.33
N SER A 116 -1.49 -3.08 2.25
CA SER A 116 -1.54 -4.51 2.48
C SER A 116 -1.75 -4.81 3.98
N PRO A 117 -2.27 -6.00 4.34
CA PRO A 117 -2.51 -6.37 5.75
C PRO A 117 -1.21 -6.37 6.57
N ALA A 118 -0.08 -6.73 5.96
CA ALA A 118 1.25 -6.71 6.57
C ALA A 118 2.19 -5.72 5.87
N LEU A 119 3.02 -5.01 6.64
CA LEU A 119 4.01 -4.10 6.09
C LEU A 119 5.07 -4.84 5.26
N PHE A 120 5.36 -6.10 5.63
CA PHE A 120 6.21 -6.98 4.82
C PHE A 120 5.77 -7.06 3.36
N GLU A 121 4.47 -7.23 3.13
CA GLU A 121 3.91 -7.27 1.78
C GLU A 121 4.05 -5.92 1.07
N ASP A 122 3.77 -4.81 1.77
CA ASP A 122 3.93 -3.45 1.22
C ASP A 122 5.39 -3.15 0.82
N VAL A 123 6.37 -3.61 1.61
CA VAL A 123 7.80 -3.47 1.29
C VAL A 123 8.15 -4.28 0.04
N ILE A 124 7.72 -5.54 -0.06
CA ILE A 124 7.97 -6.36 -1.27
C ILE A 124 7.32 -5.69 -2.47
N ARG A 125 6.03 -5.36 -2.41
CA ARG A 125 5.32 -4.72 -3.52
C ARG A 125 6.01 -3.42 -3.95
N THR A 126 6.45 -2.59 -2.99
CA THR A 126 7.21 -1.37 -3.27
C THR A 126 8.50 -1.68 -4.01
N ILE A 127 9.29 -2.67 -3.57
CA ILE A 127 10.50 -3.12 -4.28
C ILE A 127 10.16 -3.53 -5.71
N LEU A 128 9.07 -4.28 -5.91
CA LEU A 128 8.61 -4.71 -7.24
C LEU A 128 8.22 -3.54 -8.16
N THR A 129 7.87 -2.37 -7.63
CA THR A 129 7.56 -1.18 -8.46
C THR A 129 8.80 -0.45 -9.00
N THR A 130 9.97 -0.64 -8.39
CA THR A 130 11.15 0.17 -8.70
C THR A 130 11.64 -0.09 -10.11
N ASN A 131 12.06 0.94 -10.88
CA ASN A 131 12.68 0.83 -12.22
C ASN A 131 12.01 -0.20 -13.16
N THR A 132 10.68 -0.20 -13.24
CA THR A 132 9.96 -1.12 -14.11
C THR A 132 8.63 -0.53 -14.56
N LEU A 133 8.04 -1.14 -15.59
CA LEU A 133 6.68 -0.81 -16.03
C LEU A 133 5.66 -1.51 -15.15
N TRP A 134 4.52 -0.86 -14.92
CA TRP A 134 3.43 -1.40 -14.11
C TRP A 134 3.02 -2.83 -14.51
N LYS A 135 2.94 -3.14 -15.81
CA LYS A 135 2.63 -4.49 -16.31
C LYS A 135 3.60 -5.58 -15.79
N HIS A 136 4.87 -5.23 -15.60
CA HIS A 136 5.86 -6.15 -15.07
C HIS A 136 5.73 -6.28 -13.55
N THR A 137 5.41 -5.19 -12.84
CA THR A 137 5.04 -5.22 -11.42
C THR A 137 3.90 -6.20 -11.16
N LEU A 138 2.81 -6.09 -11.93
CA LEU A 138 1.66 -6.99 -11.84
C LEU A 138 2.08 -8.45 -12.07
N ARG A 139 2.89 -8.69 -13.11
CA ARG A 139 3.39 -10.04 -13.41
C ARG A 139 4.24 -10.62 -12.29
N MET A 140 5.20 -9.86 -11.75
CA MET A 140 6.06 -10.32 -10.65
C MET A 140 5.23 -10.69 -9.42
N CYS A 141 4.29 -9.83 -9.03
CA CYS A 141 3.41 -10.06 -7.87
C CYS A 141 2.49 -11.27 -8.07
N ARG A 142 1.92 -11.43 -9.28
CA ARG A 142 1.13 -12.59 -9.65
C ARG A 142 1.94 -13.88 -9.58
N GLU A 143 3.13 -13.94 -10.19
CA GLU A 143 3.94 -15.16 -10.15
C GLU A 143 4.41 -15.49 -8.72
N LEU A 144 4.74 -14.49 -7.91
CA LEU A 144 5.08 -14.67 -6.49
C LEU A 144 3.91 -15.29 -5.71
N THR A 145 2.72 -14.71 -5.85
CA THR A 145 1.49 -15.15 -5.18
C THR A 145 1.06 -16.54 -5.66
N MET A 146 1.03 -16.77 -6.98
CA MET A 146 0.57 -18.04 -7.55
C MET A 146 1.46 -19.24 -7.21
N ARG A 147 2.76 -19.00 -6.99
CA ARG A 147 3.74 -20.07 -6.71
C ARG A 147 3.93 -20.34 -5.24
N TYR A 148 3.93 -19.29 -4.43
CA TYR A 148 4.35 -19.37 -3.04
C TYR A 148 3.25 -19.00 -2.05
N GLY A 149 2.09 -18.55 -2.53
CA GLY A 149 0.91 -18.32 -1.70
C GLY A 149 0.20 -19.62 -1.36
N GLU A 150 -0.54 -19.61 -0.25
CA GLU A 150 -1.43 -20.70 0.12
C GLU A 150 -2.74 -20.59 -0.67
N PRO A 151 -3.27 -21.69 -1.24
CA PRO A 151 -4.49 -21.64 -2.02
C PRO A 151 -5.69 -21.23 -1.17
N SER A 152 -6.55 -20.37 -1.72
CA SER A 152 -7.86 -20.11 -1.10
C SER A 152 -8.67 -21.40 -1.07
N PRO A 153 -9.37 -21.72 0.03
CA PRO A 153 -10.22 -22.91 0.11
C PRO A 153 -11.34 -22.96 -0.94
N ASP A 154 -11.81 -21.79 -1.38
CA ASP A 154 -13.03 -21.66 -2.20
C ASP A 154 -12.75 -21.34 -3.67
N ASP A 155 -11.53 -20.90 -3.99
CA ASP A 155 -11.10 -20.57 -5.36
C ASP A 155 -9.60 -20.84 -5.52
N LEU A 156 -9.26 -21.98 -6.12
CA LEU A 156 -7.88 -22.40 -6.35
C LEU A 156 -7.10 -21.49 -7.30
N SER A 157 -7.77 -20.58 -8.02
CA SER A 157 -7.12 -19.56 -8.83
C SER A 157 -6.60 -18.38 -8.00
N GLN A 158 -7.04 -18.27 -6.75
CA GLN A 158 -6.59 -17.26 -5.80
C GLN A 158 -5.73 -17.88 -4.72
N ARG A 159 -4.75 -17.10 -4.25
CA ARG A 159 -3.82 -17.52 -3.20
C ARG A 159 -3.50 -16.36 -2.29
N THR A 160 -3.05 -16.63 -1.07
CA THR A 160 -2.55 -15.60 -0.16
C THR A 160 -1.29 -14.94 -0.71
N PHE A 161 -0.95 -13.75 -0.23
CA PHE A 161 0.42 -13.29 -0.35
C PHE A 161 1.33 -14.23 0.47
N PRO A 162 2.53 -14.61 -0.02
CA PRO A 162 3.42 -15.50 0.73
C PRO A 162 3.92 -14.86 2.02
N ASN A 163 3.91 -15.59 3.13
CA ASN A 163 4.49 -15.11 4.39
C ASN A 163 6.03 -15.08 4.36
N PRO A 164 6.68 -14.38 5.30
CA PRO A 164 8.14 -14.24 5.33
C PRO A 164 8.87 -15.59 5.36
N GLU A 165 8.40 -16.55 6.17
CA GLU A 165 9.02 -17.86 6.33
C GLU A 165 9.01 -18.64 5.02
N ARG A 166 7.89 -18.57 4.28
CA ARG A 166 7.79 -19.23 2.98
C ARG A 166 8.76 -18.61 1.99
N LEU A 167 8.85 -17.29 1.89
CA LEU A 167 9.76 -16.63 0.96
C LEU A 167 11.24 -16.77 1.35
N ALA A 168 11.55 -16.87 2.64
CA ALA A 168 12.91 -17.15 3.10
C ALA A 168 13.42 -18.53 2.62
N SER A 169 12.51 -19.48 2.41
CA SER A 169 12.83 -20.81 1.86
C SER A 169 12.98 -20.85 0.33
N VAL A 170 12.64 -19.77 -0.38
CA VAL A 170 12.70 -19.72 -1.85
C VAL A 170 14.08 -19.29 -2.31
N THR A 171 14.64 -19.98 -3.30
CA THR A 171 15.97 -19.63 -3.80
C THR A 171 15.95 -18.34 -4.63
N ILE A 172 17.07 -17.61 -4.64
CA ILE A 172 17.23 -16.41 -5.48
C ILE A 172 17.02 -16.76 -6.97
N ALA A 173 17.46 -17.95 -7.41
CA ALA A 173 17.28 -18.42 -8.78
C ALA A 173 15.80 -18.55 -9.13
N GLU A 174 14.99 -19.15 -8.26
CA GLU A 174 13.54 -19.25 -8.47
C GLU A 174 12.84 -17.88 -8.50
N LEU A 175 13.17 -16.98 -7.56
CA LEU A 175 12.62 -15.61 -7.57
C LEU A 175 13.00 -14.86 -8.86
N THR A 176 14.22 -15.07 -9.36
CA THR A 176 14.72 -14.46 -10.59
C THR A 176 13.99 -15.01 -11.81
N GLU A 177 13.94 -16.33 -11.96
CA GLU A 177 13.50 -17.02 -13.18
C GLU A 177 11.99 -17.22 -13.23
N LEU A 178 11.40 -17.69 -12.13
CA LEU A 178 9.99 -18.05 -12.04
C LEU A 178 9.13 -16.84 -11.73
N CYS A 179 9.57 -15.97 -10.81
CA CYS A 179 8.85 -14.74 -10.48
C CYS A 179 9.29 -13.52 -11.30
N ARG A 180 10.27 -13.67 -12.19
CA ARG A 180 10.73 -12.61 -13.11
C ARG A 180 11.25 -11.35 -12.40
N MET A 181 11.81 -11.51 -11.20
CA MET A 181 12.22 -10.37 -10.36
C MET A 181 13.53 -9.71 -10.80
N GLY A 182 14.35 -10.41 -11.59
CA GLY A 182 15.66 -9.92 -12.01
C GLY A 182 16.52 -9.52 -10.81
N TYR A 183 17.11 -8.32 -10.85
CA TYR A 183 17.97 -7.82 -9.77
C TYR A 183 17.26 -7.65 -8.41
N ARG A 184 15.92 -7.68 -8.36
CA ARG A 184 15.15 -7.56 -7.11
C ARG A 184 15.09 -8.86 -6.32
N ALA A 185 15.32 -10.01 -6.97
CA ALA A 185 15.30 -11.32 -6.34
C ALA A 185 16.19 -11.40 -5.08
N PRO A 186 17.48 -11.01 -5.11
CA PRO A 186 18.31 -11.03 -3.91
C PRO A 186 17.82 -10.07 -2.80
N TYR A 187 17.11 -8.99 -3.14
CA TYR A 187 16.56 -8.06 -2.14
C TYR A 187 15.35 -8.66 -1.43
N VAL A 188 14.44 -9.28 -2.19
CA VAL A 188 13.28 -9.98 -1.64
C VAL A 188 13.72 -11.16 -0.78
N ALA A 189 14.71 -11.94 -1.22
CA ALA A 189 15.26 -13.06 -0.44
C ALA A 189 15.88 -12.59 0.89
N GLU A 190 16.73 -11.55 0.86
CA GLU A 190 17.36 -11.00 2.06
C GLU A 190 16.34 -10.41 3.04
N LEU A 191 15.38 -9.62 2.55
CA LEU A 191 14.29 -9.10 3.36
C LEU A 191 13.49 -10.23 4.03
N SER A 192 13.12 -11.25 3.26
CA SER A 192 12.33 -12.39 3.76
C SER A 192 13.08 -13.14 4.84
N GLN A 193 14.39 -13.37 4.66
CA GLN A 193 15.23 -14.01 5.65
C GLN A 193 15.30 -13.22 6.97
N ARG A 194 15.52 -11.91 6.90
CA ARG A 194 15.64 -11.05 8.09
C ARG A 194 14.34 -10.93 8.88
N VAL A 195 13.21 -10.91 8.19
CA VAL A 195 11.89 -10.90 8.84
C VAL A 195 11.60 -12.28 9.44
N ALA A 196 11.84 -13.37 8.70
CA ALA A 196 11.61 -14.73 9.18
C ALA A 196 12.48 -15.12 10.39
N THR A 197 13.69 -14.56 10.53
CA THR A 197 14.56 -14.79 11.69
C THR A 197 14.29 -13.84 12.86
N GLY A 198 13.42 -12.85 12.68
CA GLY A 198 13.18 -11.79 13.67
C GLY A 198 14.30 -10.75 13.77
N GLU A 199 15.28 -10.75 12.87
CA GLU A 199 16.31 -9.70 12.80
C GLU A 199 15.70 -8.33 12.45
N LEU A 200 14.63 -8.33 11.66
CA LEU A 200 13.89 -7.15 11.27
C LEU A 200 12.39 -7.33 11.55
N ASP A 201 11.89 -6.61 12.55
CA ASP A 201 10.45 -6.51 12.80
C ASP A 201 9.87 -5.31 12.03
N LEU A 202 9.29 -5.59 10.86
CA LEU A 202 8.61 -4.57 10.05
C LEU A 202 7.27 -4.14 10.67
N GLU A 203 6.58 -5.02 11.39
CA GLU A 203 5.26 -4.71 11.93
C GLU A 203 5.36 -3.65 13.04
N ALA A 204 6.47 -3.65 13.80
CA ALA A 204 6.79 -2.59 14.76
C ALA A 204 6.83 -1.17 14.16
N TYR A 205 7.06 -1.02 12.85
CA TYR A 205 7.06 0.31 12.20
C TYR A 205 5.67 0.94 12.11
N LYS A 206 4.60 0.13 12.12
CA LYS A 206 3.21 0.64 12.10
C LYS A 206 2.89 1.52 13.30
N THR A 207 3.53 1.27 14.44
CA THR A 207 3.31 1.96 15.71
C THR A 207 4.58 2.62 16.27
N SER A 208 5.63 2.72 15.46
CA SER A 208 6.92 3.25 15.89
C SER A 208 6.80 4.68 16.42
N PRO A 209 7.36 5.01 17.59
CA PRO A 209 7.36 6.37 18.13
C PRO A 209 8.46 7.25 17.50
N LEU A 210 9.30 6.70 16.62
CA LEU A 210 10.41 7.43 16.03
C LEU A 210 9.93 8.64 15.22
N PRO A 211 10.71 9.74 15.20
CA PRO A 211 10.51 10.81 14.24
C PRO A 211 10.58 10.28 12.79
N THR A 212 9.78 10.86 11.89
CA THR A 212 9.72 10.41 10.48
C THR A 212 11.10 10.33 9.80
N PRO A 213 12.03 11.28 9.97
CA PRO A 213 13.37 11.19 9.38
C PRO A 213 14.18 9.96 9.83
N GLU A 214 14.07 9.58 11.11
CA GLU A 214 14.78 8.42 11.65
C GLU A 214 14.16 7.10 11.17
N LEU A 215 12.84 7.01 11.15
CA LEU A 215 12.15 5.86 10.56
C LEU A 215 12.46 5.73 9.06
N ARG A 216 12.53 6.85 8.34
CA ARG A 216 12.95 6.87 6.93
C ARG A 216 14.35 6.28 6.75
N LYS A 217 15.28 6.65 7.64
CA LYS A 217 16.66 6.12 7.62
C LYS A 217 16.67 4.60 7.85
N GLN A 218 15.85 4.09 8.77
CA GLN A 218 15.70 2.65 8.98
C GLN A 218 15.12 1.94 7.75
N LEU A 219 14.07 2.48 7.13
CA LEU A 219 13.49 1.95 5.89
C LEU A 219 14.51 1.90 4.76
N MET A 220 15.31 2.96 4.59
CA MET A 220 16.39 3.01 3.58
C MET A 220 17.55 2.04 3.85
N GLY A 221 17.61 1.43 5.04
CA GLY A 221 18.55 0.35 5.36
C GLY A 221 18.14 -1.00 4.76
N ILE A 222 16.92 -1.13 4.23
CA ILE A 222 16.45 -2.34 3.55
C ILE A 222 16.96 -2.32 2.10
N LYS A 223 17.57 -3.41 1.63
CA LYS A 223 18.07 -3.47 0.24
C LYS A 223 16.91 -3.31 -0.75
N GLY A 224 17.13 -2.50 -1.78
CA GLY A 224 16.10 -2.14 -2.76
C GLY A 224 15.17 -1.00 -2.32
N VAL A 225 15.28 -0.51 -1.07
CA VAL A 225 14.50 0.64 -0.59
C VAL A 225 15.32 1.93 -0.69
N GLY A 226 15.20 2.61 -1.84
CA GLY A 226 15.76 3.95 -2.06
C GLY A 226 14.86 5.07 -1.54
N GLY A 227 15.23 6.33 -1.83
CA GLY A 227 14.49 7.51 -1.34
C GLY A 227 13.01 7.56 -1.75
N TYR A 228 12.69 7.16 -2.99
CA TYR A 228 11.31 6.99 -3.47
C TYR A 228 10.56 5.92 -2.67
N ALA A 229 11.14 4.72 -2.57
CA ALA A 229 10.51 3.58 -1.91
C ALA A 229 10.28 3.85 -0.41
N ALA A 230 11.24 4.49 0.27
CA ALA A 230 11.08 4.88 1.66
C ALA A 230 9.96 5.91 1.85
N ALA A 231 9.86 6.93 0.99
CA ALA A 231 8.76 7.88 1.04
C ALA A 231 7.41 7.21 0.77
N ASN A 232 7.34 6.27 -0.19
CA ASN A 232 6.13 5.50 -0.45
C ASN A 232 5.69 4.66 0.77
N LEU A 233 6.65 3.97 1.41
CA LEU A 233 6.38 3.19 2.63
C LEU A 233 5.96 4.08 3.80
N LEU A 234 6.52 5.29 3.93
CA LEU A 234 6.07 6.25 4.92
C LEU A 234 4.62 6.68 4.67
N MET A 235 4.21 6.92 3.42
CA MET A 235 2.79 7.21 3.12
C MET A 235 1.88 6.06 3.56
N LEU A 236 2.27 4.81 3.31
CA LEU A 236 1.54 3.63 3.78
C LEU A 236 1.52 3.53 5.31
N LEU A 237 2.57 4.00 5.99
CA LEU A 237 2.61 4.13 7.46
C LEU A 237 1.88 5.37 8.01
N GLY A 238 1.19 6.14 7.16
CA GLY A 238 0.46 7.34 7.57
C GLY A 238 1.36 8.54 7.88
N ARG A 239 2.59 8.56 7.37
CA ARG A 239 3.59 9.63 7.56
C ARG A 239 3.87 10.30 6.21
N TYR A 240 3.42 11.54 6.06
CA TYR A 240 3.32 12.19 4.76
C TYR A 240 4.35 13.29 4.54
N ASP A 241 5.36 13.37 5.41
CA ASP A 241 6.40 14.40 5.40
C ASP A 241 7.35 14.33 4.19
N TYR A 242 7.21 13.31 3.33
CA TYR A 242 8.09 13.11 2.17
C TYR A 242 7.30 12.83 0.91
N VAL A 243 7.67 13.52 -0.17
CA VAL A 243 7.18 13.22 -1.52
C VAL A 243 7.96 12.02 -2.10
N PRO A 244 7.28 10.98 -2.63
CA PRO A 244 7.94 9.87 -3.33
C PRO A 244 8.41 10.32 -4.72
N VAL A 245 9.59 10.93 -4.78
CA VAL A 245 10.14 11.46 -6.04
C VAL A 245 10.69 10.35 -6.92
N ASP A 246 10.05 10.12 -8.06
CA ASP A 246 10.51 9.25 -9.15
C ASP A 246 10.56 10.02 -10.49
N SER A 247 10.77 9.31 -11.60
CA SER A 247 10.80 9.93 -12.93
C SER A 247 9.45 10.52 -13.34
N TRP A 248 8.34 9.96 -12.85
CA TRP A 248 7.02 10.53 -13.07
C TRP A 248 6.85 11.86 -12.33
N ALA A 249 7.22 11.90 -11.04
CA ALA A 249 7.21 13.10 -10.21
C ALA A 249 7.98 14.24 -10.86
N LEU A 250 9.21 13.98 -11.31
CA LEU A 250 10.04 14.97 -12.00
C LEU A 250 9.36 15.51 -13.26
N LYS A 251 8.69 14.65 -14.03
CA LYS A 251 7.98 15.04 -15.24
C LYS A 251 6.76 15.90 -14.94
N VAL A 252 5.86 15.45 -14.06
CA VAL A 252 4.58 16.13 -13.82
C VAL A 252 4.77 17.45 -13.07
N VAL A 253 5.72 17.51 -12.13
CA VAL A 253 6.07 18.74 -11.42
C VAL A 253 6.74 19.74 -12.34
N GLY A 254 7.66 19.29 -13.21
CA GLY A 254 8.28 20.16 -14.21
C GLY A 254 7.25 20.82 -15.12
N ASN A 255 6.26 20.04 -15.58
CA ASN A 255 5.16 20.55 -16.41
C ASN A 255 4.27 21.53 -15.66
N GLU A 256 3.84 21.19 -14.44
CA GLU A 256 2.84 21.95 -13.68
C GLU A 256 3.41 23.26 -13.10
N PHE A 257 4.63 23.22 -12.56
CA PHE A 257 5.20 24.33 -11.77
C PHE A 257 6.39 25.03 -12.44
N TYR A 258 6.99 24.44 -13.47
CA TYR A 258 8.21 24.94 -14.09
C TYR A 258 8.11 25.03 -15.63
N GLY A 259 6.89 25.13 -16.18
CA GLY A 259 6.68 25.38 -17.61
C GLY A 259 7.17 24.27 -18.54
N GLY A 260 7.31 23.05 -18.04
CA GLY A 260 7.84 21.90 -18.80
C GLY A 260 9.36 21.72 -18.75
N GLU A 261 10.07 22.56 -17.98
CA GLU A 261 11.50 22.42 -17.76
C GLU A 261 11.84 21.14 -16.97
N LYS A 262 13.06 20.62 -17.18
CA LYS A 262 13.57 19.51 -16.36
C LYS A 262 13.86 20.00 -14.96
N VAL A 263 13.26 19.36 -13.96
CA VAL A 263 13.48 19.66 -12.55
C VAL A 263 14.34 18.60 -11.86
N THR A 264 14.94 19.00 -10.74
CA THR A 264 15.69 18.13 -9.83
C THR A 264 14.80 17.61 -8.70
N PRO A 265 15.19 16.52 -8.02
CA PRO A 265 14.47 16.05 -6.83
C PRO A 265 14.33 17.11 -5.73
N ALA A 266 15.34 17.97 -5.55
CA ALA A 266 15.29 19.05 -4.56
C ALA A 266 14.22 20.10 -4.91
N GLN A 267 14.06 20.43 -6.20
CA GLN A 267 13.00 21.34 -6.65
C GLN A 267 11.61 20.74 -6.44
N VAL A 268 11.44 19.43 -6.69
CA VAL A 268 10.18 18.74 -6.38
C VAL A 268 9.85 18.86 -4.90
N LEU A 269 10.80 18.56 -4.01
CA LEU A 269 10.57 18.67 -2.56
C LEU A 269 10.23 20.10 -2.14
N ALA A 270 10.98 21.10 -2.62
CA ALA A 270 10.73 22.51 -2.33
C ALA A 270 9.34 22.98 -2.80
N THR A 271 8.83 22.45 -3.91
CA THR A 271 7.49 22.77 -4.42
C THR A 271 6.40 22.43 -3.41
N PHE A 272 6.55 21.31 -2.71
CA PHE A 272 5.53 20.80 -1.79
C PHE A 272 5.76 21.14 -0.31
N GLU A 273 6.90 21.73 0.03
CA GLU A 273 7.30 22.05 1.42
C GLU A 273 6.27 22.93 2.14
N LYS A 274 5.62 23.86 1.43
CA LYS A 274 4.61 24.77 2.01
C LYS A 274 3.40 24.08 2.65
N TRP A 275 3.14 22.81 2.31
CA TRP A 275 2.07 22.01 2.91
C TRP A 275 2.53 21.18 4.13
N GLY A 276 3.76 21.40 4.60
CA GLY A 276 4.28 20.84 5.85
C GLY A 276 4.25 19.32 5.88
N LYS A 277 3.71 18.75 6.96
CA LYS A 277 3.60 17.29 7.12
C LYS A 277 2.71 16.61 6.09
N TRP A 278 1.88 17.35 5.36
CA TRP A 278 0.93 16.80 4.37
C TRP A 278 1.48 16.76 2.94
N GLN A 279 2.72 17.23 2.72
CA GLN A 279 3.31 17.38 1.38
C GLN A 279 3.23 16.12 0.51
N GLY A 280 3.41 14.93 1.10
CA GLY A 280 3.31 13.65 0.42
C GLY A 280 1.89 13.36 -0.07
N LEU A 281 0.86 13.58 0.77
CA LEU A 281 -0.54 13.43 0.35
C LEU A 281 -0.96 14.48 -0.68
N VAL A 282 -0.51 15.73 -0.51
CA VAL A 282 -0.79 16.79 -1.49
C VAL A 282 -0.25 16.41 -2.85
N TYR A 283 1.02 16.00 -2.93
CA TYR A 283 1.61 15.49 -4.18
C TYR A 283 0.82 14.31 -4.74
N PHE A 284 0.49 13.34 -3.88
CA PHE A 284 -0.15 12.09 -4.28
C PHE A 284 -1.55 12.29 -4.85
N PHE A 285 -2.32 13.22 -4.28
CA PHE A 285 -3.70 13.51 -4.68
C PHE A 285 -3.85 14.74 -5.57
N TRP A 286 -2.74 15.37 -5.97
CA TRP A 286 -2.77 16.52 -6.89
C TRP A 286 -3.45 16.13 -8.21
N ASP A 287 -4.41 16.93 -8.67
CA ASP A 287 -5.00 16.74 -10.00
C ASP A 287 -4.00 17.18 -11.09
N TRP A 288 -3.20 16.21 -11.54
CA TRP A 288 -2.21 16.36 -12.61
C TRP A 288 -2.83 16.51 -14.02
N SER A 289 -4.16 16.54 -14.13
CA SER A 289 -4.81 16.88 -15.40
C SER A 289 -4.45 18.33 -15.78
N PRO A 290 -4.31 18.63 -17.09
CA PRO A 290 -4.18 20.01 -17.55
C PRO A 290 -5.33 20.85 -16.96
N ALA A 291 -5.04 22.08 -16.56
CA ALA A 291 -6.10 23.02 -16.20
C ALA A 291 -7.06 23.16 -17.41
N PRO A 292 -8.39 23.17 -17.17
CA PRO A 292 -9.37 23.32 -18.23
C PRO A 292 -9.19 24.63 -19.02
#